data_AF-A0AAW1SZ30-F1
#
_entry.id   AF-A0AAW1SZ30-F1
#
_cell.length_a   1.000
_cell.length_b   1.000
_cell.length_c   1.000
_cell.angle_alpha   90.00
_cell.angle_beta   90.00
_cell.angle_gamma   90.00
#
_symmetry.space_group_name_H-M   'P 1'
#
loop_
_entity.id
_entity.type
_entity.pdbx_description
1 polymer ?
#
loop_
_entity_poly.entity_id
_entity_poly.type
_entity_poly.pdbx_seq_one_letter_code
_entity_poly.pdbx_strand_id
1 'polypeptide(L)'
;MGRRAPQLCLLSAFVALALPQGLQASAGFIRAYGGKFVDEECKPFLASGVNTWELMEVASGAVESKKVQLSNGQETDVVQWTLATAAANSLTVMRMFAHGVHPDFPLQIAPGEYNEKAFKALDYILDEASKLGIRVIMTLGDNWVGADSKPIYSSWSISAEESEDPDAFFSDPKCRQDYKNHIKKMVNRKNTRNKRLYKDDPTIFAWDLMNEPRCDCFPEEFPPPVSMTSCRPECAHKLQAWIVEMSTYLKEQDPKHMVTVGEEGFWGPGAKRESANPGNGWASLTGQNFTANMNLPTIDFAAVHLWPDNWEHWDLAFLDTWILEHAADARAMGKPFMIEEFGKQVHMETPVAQANITSVRTPFYRKVYKAYLDSIAAGDDLVSGLVFWQWGYTPYVDRSHFEGCLHCFAIQVTPSDAIFTNIIHPSAEKALKTMRSAPAAPGCTPVPEKQRTRLSLASADLGSSGGLSSMVDALRPKASGQSASLPADAKLSESSAKPGKIIPAVAGDKGPLGMVQDPVTDLDNADLPADALRSMSTSKGPKRTRLMDHSHQRPVHSLKAQPASAVKIAGAAAATANTAGIRRQARRFVA
;
A
#
# COMPACT_ATOMS: atom_id res chain seq x y z
N MET A 1 20.54 -62.02 55.48
CA MET A 1 20.37 -60.55 55.36
C MET A 1 20.93 -60.11 54.02
N GLY A 2 20.18 -59.26 53.28
CA GLY A 2 20.68 -58.59 52.08
C GLY A 2 19.95 -58.94 50.78
N ARG A 3 18.72 -58.43 50.61
CA ARG A 3 18.03 -58.35 49.30
C ARG A 3 18.80 -57.39 48.38
N ARG A 4 19.12 -57.80 47.14
CA ARG A 4 19.52 -56.89 46.06
C ARG A 4 18.33 -56.71 45.11
N ALA A 5 17.96 -55.45 44.89
CA ALA A 5 16.91 -55.02 43.97
C ALA A 5 17.36 -55.16 42.50
N PRO A 6 16.44 -55.35 41.53
CA PRO A 6 16.78 -55.28 40.11
C PRO A 6 16.74 -53.82 39.64
N GLN A 7 17.80 -53.36 38.97
CA GLN A 7 17.82 -52.10 38.24
C GLN A 7 17.04 -52.27 36.93
N LEU A 8 15.90 -51.56 36.81
CA LEU A 8 15.24 -51.30 35.54
C LEU A 8 16.09 -50.29 34.75
N CYS A 9 16.71 -50.72 33.64
CA CYS A 9 17.19 -49.80 32.61
C CYS A 9 15.98 -49.32 31.78
N LEU A 10 15.50 -48.12 32.06
CA LEU A 10 14.60 -47.40 31.16
C LEU A 10 15.44 -46.78 30.03
N LEU A 11 15.38 -47.38 28.84
CA LEU A 11 15.78 -46.74 27.59
C LEU A 11 14.79 -45.62 27.29
N SER A 12 15.16 -44.38 27.60
CA SER A 12 14.45 -43.18 27.16
C SER A 12 14.70 -42.99 25.66
N ALA A 13 13.76 -43.43 24.83
CA ALA A 13 13.72 -43.06 23.43
C ALA A 13 13.43 -41.55 23.34
N PHE A 14 14.46 -40.76 23.04
CA PHE A 14 14.28 -39.36 22.62
C PHE A 14 13.62 -39.35 21.24
N VAL A 15 12.29 -39.28 21.22
CA VAL A 15 11.57 -38.80 20.04
C VAL A 15 11.84 -37.31 19.96
N ALA A 16 12.74 -36.90 19.07
CA ALA A 16 12.88 -35.50 18.71
C ALA A 16 11.57 -35.06 18.04
N LEU A 17 10.66 -34.45 18.82
CA LEU A 17 9.54 -33.70 18.27
C LEU A 17 10.14 -32.57 17.43
N ALA A 18 10.01 -32.68 16.12
CA ALA A 18 10.32 -31.59 15.20
C ALA A 18 9.44 -30.40 15.57
N LEU A 19 10.04 -29.35 16.14
CA LEU A 19 9.44 -28.02 16.17
C LEU A 19 8.95 -27.70 14.75
N PRO A 20 7.73 -27.15 14.55
CA PRO A 20 7.43 -26.56 13.26
C PRO A 20 8.51 -25.52 13.01
N GLN A 21 9.28 -25.74 11.94
CA GLN A 21 10.23 -24.76 11.46
C GLN A 21 9.44 -23.48 11.31
N GLY A 22 9.71 -22.47 12.16
CA GLY A 22 9.12 -21.14 12.05
C GLY A 22 9.35 -20.58 10.64
N LEU A 23 8.89 -19.37 10.34
CA LEU A 23 9.24 -18.68 9.09
C LEU A 23 10.75 -18.39 9.04
N GLN A 24 11.55 -19.43 8.84
CA GLN A 24 12.98 -19.42 8.65
C GLN A 24 13.24 -19.29 7.15
N ALA A 25 12.52 -18.36 6.52
CA ALA A 25 12.49 -18.20 5.07
C ALA A 25 13.78 -17.54 4.54
N SER A 26 14.51 -16.81 5.38
CA SER A 26 15.73 -16.11 4.98
C SER A 26 16.55 -15.66 6.20
N ALA A 27 17.88 -15.72 6.08
CA ALA A 27 18.81 -15.09 7.03
C ALA A 27 19.34 -13.77 6.46
N GLY A 28 19.59 -12.78 7.33
CA GLY A 28 20.20 -11.51 6.92
C GLY A 28 19.27 -10.53 6.20
N PHE A 29 19.85 -9.52 5.54
CA PHE A 29 19.12 -8.55 4.74
C PHE A 29 18.61 -9.17 3.43
N ILE A 30 17.43 -8.74 2.99
CA ILE A 30 16.93 -9.03 1.63
C ILE A 30 17.54 -8.02 0.66
N ARG A 31 17.87 -8.49 -0.54
CA ARG A 31 18.61 -7.75 -1.57
C ARG A 31 17.96 -7.98 -2.94
N ALA A 32 18.12 -7.04 -3.86
CA ALA A 32 17.80 -7.26 -5.27
C ALA A 32 19.03 -7.87 -5.99
N TYR A 33 18.82 -8.93 -6.77
CA TYR A 33 19.84 -9.53 -7.61
C TYR A 33 19.23 -10.14 -8.86
N GLY A 34 19.66 -9.70 -10.05
CA GLY A 34 19.23 -10.28 -11.32
C GLY A 34 17.71 -10.26 -11.54
N GLY A 35 17.03 -9.19 -11.11
CA GLY A 35 15.58 -9.08 -11.18
C GLY A 35 14.81 -9.90 -10.14
N LYS A 36 15.48 -10.45 -9.12
CA LYS A 36 14.87 -11.27 -8.06
C LYS A 36 15.20 -10.73 -6.67
N PHE A 37 14.33 -10.94 -5.70
CA PHE A 37 14.72 -10.76 -4.30
C PHE A 37 15.51 -11.97 -3.83
N VAL A 38 16.61 -11.74 -3.10
CA VAL A 38 17.44 -12.79 -2.52
C VAL A 38 17.87 -12.45 -1.10
N ASP A 39 18.11 -13.46 -0.27
CA ASP A 39 18.70 -13.28 1.05
C ASP A 39 20.24 -13.19 1.02
N GLU A 40 20.91 -13.03 2.17
CA GLU A 40 22.38 -13.01 2.27
C GLU A 40 23.08 -14.29 1.81
N GLU A 41 22.35 -15.40 1.67
CA GLU A 41 22.82 -16.69 1.15
C GLU A 41 22.54 -16.86 -0.34
N CYS A 42 22.02 -15.81 -0.99
CA CYS A 42 21.58 -15.80 -2.37
C CYS A 42 20.37 -16.72 -2.64
N LYS A 43 19.65 -17.17 -1.62
CA LYS A 43 18.40 -17.91 -1.82
C LYS A 43 17.30 -16.95 -2.24
N PRO A 44 16.43 -17.33 -3.18
CA PRO A 44 15.35 -16.46 -3.61
C PRO A 44 14.36 -16.21 -2.48
N PHE A 45 13.85 -14.99 -2.44
CA PHE A 45 12.83 -14.56 -1.50
C PHE A 45 11.55 -14.18 -2.26
N LEU A 46 10.47 -14.90 -2.04
CA LEU A 46 9.16 -14.67 -2.63
C LEU A 46 8.26 -14.02 -1.57
N ALA A 47 7.94 -12.75 -1.77
CA ALA A 47 7.17 -11.98 -0.79
C ALA A 47 5.68 -12.34 -0.86
N SER A 48 5.11 -12.75 0.27
CA SER A 48 3.67 -12.94 0.42
C SER A 48 3.26 -12.24 1.69
N GLY A 49 2.46 -11.18 1.58
CA GLY A 49 2.30 -10.27 2.68
C GLY A 49 0.97 -9.56 2.75
N VAL A 50 0.88 -8.65 3.70
CA VAL A 50 -0.30 -7.82 3.96
C VAL A 50 0.07 -6.40 4.39
N ASN A 51 -0.78 -5.45 4.07
CA ASN A 51 -0.75 -4.09 4.60
C ASN A 51 -1.42 -3.98 6.00
N THR A 52 -0.69 -3.40 6.95
CA THR A 52 -1.08 -3.21 8.36
C THR A 52 -0.83 -1.77 8.82
N TRP A 53 -1.36 -0.79 8.09
CA TRP A 53 -1.06 0.64 8.27
C TRP A 53 -1.32 1.16 9.70
N GLU A 54 -2.43 0.79 10.34
CA GLU A 54 -2.84 1.30 11.67
C GLU A 54 -2.13 0.64 12.86
N LEU A 55 -1.21 -0.31 12.61
CA LEU A 55 -0.66 -1.16 13.67
C LEU A 55 0.19 -0.35 14.67
N MET A 56 0.82 0.74 14.21
CA MET A 56 1.56 1.66 15.09
C MET A 56 0.61 2.36 16.07
N GLU A 57 -0.53 2.88 15.61
CA GLU A 57 -1.53 3.52 16.46
C GLU A 57 -2.07 2.54 17.50
N VAL A 58 -2.43 1.33 17.08
CA VAL A 58 -2.88 0.26 17.98
C VAL A 58 -1.82 -0.06 19.04
N ALA A 59 -0.56 -0.26 18.61
CA ALA A 59 0.54 -0.60 19.51
C ALA A 59 0.91 0.55 20.47
N SER A 60 0.70 1.80 20.03
CA SER A 60 0.91 2.98 20.86
C SER A 60 -0.25 3.20 21.83
N GLY A 61 -1.38 2.49 21.69
CA GLY A 61 -2.60 2.74 22.45
C GLY A 61 -3.23 4.09 22.12
N ALA A 62 -3.04 4.56 20.88
CA ALA A 62 -3.74 5.69 20.29
C ALA A 62 -5.19 5.33 19.95
N VAL A 63 -5.40 4.09 19.52
CA VAL A 63 -6.71 3.51 19.19
C VAL A 63 -7.04 2.45 20.23
N GLU A 64 -8.28 2.42 20.70
CA GLU A 64 -8.73 1.38 21.63
C GLU A 64 -8.67 0.01 20.93
N SER A 65 -8.00 -0.94 21.59
CA SER A 65 -7.94 -2.32 21.12
C SER A 65 -8.22 -3.29 22.27
N LYS A 66 -8.95 -4.36 21.93
CA LYS A 66 -9.28 -5.45 22.85
C LYS A 66 -8.18 -6.50 22.80
N LYS A 67 -7.93 -7.13 23.94
CA LYS A 67 -7.14 -8.37 23.97
C LYS A 67 -7.83 -9.44 23.12
N VAL A 68 -7.03 -10.20 22.38
CA VAL A 68 -7.50 -11.29 21.54
C VAL A 68 -7.46 -12.58 22.35
N GLN A 69 -8.61 -13.25 22.45
CA GLN A 69 -8.71 -14.56 23.07
C GLN A 69 -8.27 -15.65 22.10
N LEU A 70 -7.25 -16.41 22.47
CA LEU A 70 -6.75 -17.54 21.70
C LEU A 70 -7.56 -18.80 22.02
N SER A 71 -7.54 -19.78 21.12
CA SER A 71 -8.32 -21.01 21.30
C SER A 71 -7.80 -21.90 22.43
N ASN A 72 -6.56 -21.69 22.89
CA ASN A 72 -5.99 -22.31 24.09
C ASN A 72 -6.38 -21.61 25.41
N GLY A 73 -7.21 -20.56 25.34
CA GLY A 73 -7.68 -19.79 26.50
C GLY A 73 -6.72 -18.72 27.00
N GLN A 74 -5.60 -18.47 26.31
CA GLN A 74 -4.71 -17.34 26.61
C GLN A 74 -5.17 -16.05 25.93
N GLU A 75 -4.73 -14.92 26.46
CA GLU A 75 -4.92 -13.60 25.85
C GLU A 75 -3.62 -13.09 25.24
N THR A 76 -3.75 -12.40 24.10
CA THR A 76 -2.66 -11.68 23.45
C THR A 76 -3.11 -10.27 23.05
N ASP A 77 -2.17 -9.35 22.81
CA ASP A 77 -2.52 -8.10 22.12
C ASP A 77 -2.63 -8.28 20.61
N VAL A 78 -3.15 -7.24 19.94
CA VAL A 78 -3.38 -7.24 18.49
C VAL A 78 -2.07 -7.33 17.69
N VAL A 79 -0.96 -6.74 18.16
CA VAL A 79 0.33 -6.80 17.47
C VAL A 79 0.84 -8.24 17.39
N GLN A 80 0.89 -8.90 18.55
CA GLN A 80 1.30 -10.29 18.65
C GLN A 80 0.34 -11.21 17.90
N TRP A 81 -0.98 -10.98 18.01
CA TRP A 81 -1.96 -11.76 17.25
C TRP A 81 -1.75 -11.62 15.74
N THR A 82 -1.62 -10.39 15.23
CA THR A 82 -1.46 -10.12 13.79
C THR A 82 -0.19 -10.75 13.25
N LEU A 83 0.95 -10.54 13.90
CA LEU A 83 2.23 -11.13 13.47
C LEU A 83 2.21 -12.66 13.56
N ALA A 84 1.73 -13.21 14.68
CA ALA A 84 1.72 -14.66 14.84
C ALA A 84 0.72 -15.34 13.89
N THR A 85 -0.41 -14.70 13.59
CA THR A 85 -1.39 -15.21 12.61
C THR A 85 -0.85 -15.13 11.19
N ALA A 86 -0.15 -14.04 10.83
CA ALA A 86 0.50 -13.93 9.53
C ALA A 86 1.57 -15.02 9.35
N ALA A 87 2.44 -15.21 10.35
CA ALA A 87 3.45 -16.26 10.34
C ALA A 87 2.82 -17.67 10.27
N ALA A 88 1.76 -17.92 11.04
CA ALA A 88 1.00 -19.17 11.00
C ALA A 88 0.47 -19.53 9.61
N ASN A 89 0.21 -18.52 8.77
CA ASN A 89 -0.36 -18.68 7.44
C ASN A 89 0.66 -18.39 6.33
N SER A 90 1.96 -18.58 6.61
CA SER A 90 3.06 -18.47 5.65
C SER A 90 3.27 -17.08 5.04
N LEU A 91 2.70 -16.02 5.62
CA LEU A 91 2.97 -14.65 5.19
C LEU A 91 4.33 -14.20 5.71
N THR A 92 5.19 -13.74 4.79
CA THR A 92 6.60 -13.45 5.01
C THR A 92 6.90 -11.96 5.12
N VAL A 93 5.98 -11.10 4.65
CA VAL A 93 6.14 -9.65 4.62
C VAL A 93 4.93 -8.94 5.20
N MET A 94 5.16 -7.85 5.94
CA MET A 94 4.15 -6.85 6.24
C MET A 94 4.59 -5.51 5.70
N ARG A 95 3.69 -4.77 5.05
CA ARG A 95 3.89 -3.34 4.76
C ARG A 95 3.12 -2.54 5.79
N MET A 96 3.76 -1.53 6.38
CA MET A 96 3.12 -0.70 7.38
C MET A 96 3.53 0.76 7.24
N PHE A 97 2.66 1.63 7.74
CA PHE A 97 2.98 3.03 7.87
C PHE A 97 3.90 3.21 9.07
N ALA A 98 5.10 3.71 8.80
CA ALA A 98 6.05 4.16 9.80
C ALA A 98 5.90 5.67 10.00
N HIS A 99 4.65 6.12 9.98
CA HIS A 99 4.17 7.48 10.14
C HIS A 99 2.73 7.41 10.70
N GLY A 100 2.25 8.48 11.32
CA GLY A 100 0.91 8.55 11.90
C GLY A 100 -0.15 8.97 10.88
N VAL A 101 -1.31 8.33 10.95
CA VAL A 101 -2.51 8.73 10.18
C VAL A 101 -3.44 9.55 11.06
N HIS A 102 -3.63 9.16 12.32
CA HIS A 102 -4.52 9.89 13.23
C HIS A 102 -3.89 11.23 13.68
N PRO A 103 -4.57 12.38 13.51
CA PRO A 103 -4.00 13.71 13.79
C PRO A 103 -3.57 13.90 15.25
N ASP A 104 -4.26 13.24 16.20
CA ASP A 104 -3.89 13.29 17.62
C ASP A 104 -2.69 12.39 17.98
N PHE A 105 -2.23 11.55 17.05
CA PHE A 105 -1.15 10.60 17.28
C PHE A 105 -0.12 10.58 16.15
N PRO A 106 0.49 11.73 15.81
CA PRO A 106 1.62 11.76 14.89
C PRO A 106 2.79 10.95 15.44
N LEU A 107 3.56 10.36 14.54
CA LEU A 107 4.92 9.96 14.84
C LEU A 107 5.82 11.21 14.97
N GLN A 108 5.70 12.16 14.06
CA GLN A 108 6.43 13.42 14.08
C GLN A 108 5.50 14.60 14.38
N ILE A 109 5.64 15.14 15.59
CA ILE A 109 4.77 16.19 16.13
C ILE A 109 5.04 17.52 15.42
N ALA A 110 6.31 17.80 15.16
CA ALA A 110 6.82 18.99 14.50
C ALA A 110 8.18 18.68 13.85
N PRO A 111 8.77 19.56 13.01
CA PRO A 111 10.08 19.33 12.42
C PRO A 111 11.15 18.97 13.48
N GLY A 112 11.62 17.71 13.47
CA GLY A 112 12.62 17.23 14.42
C GLY A 112 12.11 16.80 15.80
N GLU A 113 10.81 16.95 16.08
CA GLU A 113 10.17 16.56 17.33
C GLU A 113 9.27 15.34 17.14
N TYR A 114 9.43 14.33 17.99
CA TYR A 114 8.82 13.02 17.77
C TYR A 114 8.07 12.52 18.99
N ASN A 115 6.98 11.82 18.72
CA ASN A 115 6.22 11.09 19.71
C ASN A 115 6.93 9.78 20.08
N GLU A 116 7.60 9.79 21.24
CA GLU A 116 8.35 8.61 21.72
C GLU A 116 7.44 7.39 21.97
N LYS A 117 6.13 7.58 22.20
CA LYS A 117 5.17 6.48 22.35
C LYS A 117 4.95 5.77 21.01
N ALA A 118 4.78 6.53 19.93
CA ALA A 118 4.68 6.02 18.57
C ALA A 118 5.99 5.33 18.14
N PHE A 119 7.14 5.90 18.46
CA PHE A 119 8.42 5.24 18.20
C PHE A 119 8.59 3.91 18.95
N LYS A 120 8.20 3.86 20.23
CA LYS A 120 8.23 2.60 21.00
C LYS A 120 7.25 1.56 20.48
N ALA A 121 6.18 1.98 19.82
CA ALA A 121 5.26 1.09 19.13
C ALA A 121 5.92 0.46 17.89
N LEU A 122 6.61 1.25 17.06
CA LEU A 122 7.43 0.71 15.96
C LEU A 122 8.52 -0.24 16.48
N ASP A 123 9.21 0.13 17.56
CA ASP A 123 10.21 -0.73 18.21
C ASP A 123 9.62 -2.09 18.63
N TYR A 124 8.38 -2.08 19.14
CA TYR A 124 7.66 -3.28 19.54
C TYR A 124 7.30 -4.16 18.35
N ILE A 125 6.73 -3.59 17.29
CA ILE A 125 6.32 -4.33 16.09
C ILE A 125 7.53 -5.00 15.44
N LEU A 126 8.64 -4.28 15.28
CA LEU A 126 9.88 -4.86 14.72
C LEU A 126 10.47 -5.96 15.62
N ASP A 127 10.44 -5.79 16.94
CA ASP A 127 10.92 -6.82 17.87
C ASP A 127 10.09 -8.12 17.74
N GLU A 128 8.76 -8.02 17.71
CA GLU A 128 7.87 -9.18 17.54
C GLU A 128 7.98 -9.81 16.13
N ALA A 129 8.05 -8.98 15.07
CA ALA A 129 8.22 -9.47 13.71
C ALA A 129 9.53 -10.27 13.57
N SER A 130 10.61 -9.80 14.20
CA SER A 130 11.91 -10.47 14.20
C SER A 130 11.87 -11.87 14.83
N LYS A 131 11.06 -12.07 15.88
CA LYS A 131 10.90 -13.37 16.56
C LYS A 131 10.16 -14.38 15.68
N LEU A 132 9.33 -13.90 14.77
CA LEU A 132 8.48 -14.70 13.90
C LEU A 132 9.03 -14.84 12.48
N GLY A 133 10.14 -14.17 12.16
CA GLY A 133 10.73 -14.20 10.81
C GLY A 133 9.94 -13.44 9.76
N ILE A 134 9.06 -12.51 10.17
CA ILE A 134 8.34 -11.62 9.28
C ILE A 134 9.22 -10.42 8.95
N ARG A 135 9.29 -10.06 7.67
CA ARG A 135 9.99 -8.86 7.20
C ARG A 135 9.02 -7.69 7.10
N VAL A 136 9.51 -6.46 7.32
CA VAL A 136 8.65 -5.27 7.37
C VAL A 136 9.08 -4.22 6.34
N ILE A 137 8.18 -3.82 5.45
CA ILE A 137 8.33 -2.63 4.60
C ILE A 137 7.85 -1.42 5.40
N MET A 138 8.72 -0.44 5.59
CA MET A 138 8.49 0.75 6.43
C MET A 138 8.23 1.97 5.53
N THR A 139 6.98 2.37 5.39
CA THR A 139 6.57 3.55 4.60
C THR A 139 6.75 4.83 5.41
N LEU A 140 7.57 5.77 4.93
CA LEU A 140 8.10 6.90 5.70
C LEU A 140 7.23 8.17 5.68
N GLY A 141 6.22 8.23 4.84
CA GLY A 141 5.29 9.37 4.77
C GLY A 141 4.09 9.03 3.90
N ASP A 142 3.14 9.97 3.79
CA ASP A 142 1.88 9.77 3.06
C ASP A 142 1.58 10.93 2.12
N ASN A 143 1.04 10.65 0.94
CA ASN A 143 0.54 11.67 0.03
C ASN A 143 -0.78 12.29 0.49
N TRP A 144 -1.68 11.47 1.05
CA TRP A 144 -3.10 11.81 1.14
C TRP A 144 -3.44 12.71 2.32
N VAL A 145 -3.71 12.09 3.47
CA VAL A 145 -4.16 12.74 4.69
C VAL A 145 -3.59 11.98 5.85
N GLY A 146 -3.20 12.70 6.88
CA GLY A 146 -2.66 12.11 8.10
C GLY A 146 -1.69 13.05 8.79
N ALA A 147 -1.33 12.69 10.01
CA ALA A 147 -0.53 13.53 10.88
C ALA A 147 0.90 13.76 10.39
N ASP A 148 1.42 12.88 9.53
CA ASP A 148 2.78 12.91 8.99
C ASP A 148 2.81 12.95 7.44
N SER A 149 1.77 13.52 6.84
CA SER A 149 1.55 13.55 5.39
C SER A 149 2.22 14.75 4.70
N LYS A 150 2.33 14.69 3.36
CA LYS A 150 2.79 15.77 2.47
C LYS A 150 2.17 17.14 2.84
N PRO A 151 0.83 17.28 3.00
CA PRO A 151 0.23 18.55 3.44
C PRO A 151 0.72 19.06 4.80
N ILE A 152 0.99 18.16 5.76
CA ILE A 152 1.47 18.57 7.10
C ILE A 152 2.90 19.13 7.00
N TYR A 153 3.78 18.50 6.24
CA TYR A 153 5.12 19.04 5.99
C TYR A 153 5.07 20.42 5.32
N SER A 154 4.20 20.60 4.32
CA SER A 154 3.99 21.91 3.69
C SER A 154 3.54 22.96 4.71
N SER A 155 2.67 22.59 5.67
CA SER A 155 2.20 23.51 6.72
C SER A 155 3.29 23.95 7.70
N TRP A 156 4.40 23.20 7.80
CA TRP A 156 5.54 23.61 8.63
C TRP A 156 6.47 24.60 7.94
N SER A 157 6.31 24.81 6.64
CA SER A 157 7.14 25.71 5.83
C SER A 157 6.36 26.94 5.40
N ILE A 158 6.79 28.12 5.88
CA ILE A 158 6.17 29.41 5.52
C ILE A 158 6.16 29.60 4.00
N SER A 159 7.26 29.28 3.30
CA SER A 159 7.34 29.42 1.84
C SER A 159 6.44 28.46 1.10
N ALA A 160 6.28 27.22 1.58
CA ALA A 160 5.34 26.27 0.99
C ALA A 160 3.89 26.73 1.23
N GLU A 161 3.57 27.15 2.45
CA GLU A 161 2.23 27.65 2.81
C GLU A 161 1.85 28.90 2.02
N GLU A 162 2.77 29.87 1.87
CA GLU A 162 2.56 31.10 1.11
C GLU A 162 2.45 30.86 -0.41
N SER A 163 3.01 29.76 -0.93
CA SER A 163 2.97 29.45 -2.37
C SER A 163 1.58 29.02 -2.87
N GLU A 164 0.72 28.55 -1.96
CA GLU A 164 -0.57 27.92 -2.26
C GLU A 164 -0.48 26.71 -3.23
N ASP A 165 0.73 26.22 -3.55
CA ASP A 165 0.96 25.02 -4.34
C ASP A 165 0.73 23.77 -3.46
N PRO A 166 -0.28 22.93 -3.73
CA PRO A 166 -0.56 21.73 -2.92
C PRO A 166 0.59 20.71 -2.95
N ASP A 167 1.49 20.83 -3.93
CA ASP A 167 2.65 19.97 -4.15
C ASP A 167 3.98 20.66 -3.81
N ALA A 168 3.92 21.82 -3.14
CA ALA A 168 5.11 22.56 -2.71
C ALA A 168 6.11 21.68 -1.95
N PHE A 169 5.62 20.68 -1.19
CA PHE A 169 6.43 19.68 -0.49
C PHE A 169 7.58 19.10 -1.32
N PHE A 170 7.36 18.78 -2.60
CA PHE A 170 8.37 18.13 -3.43
C PHE A 170 9.52 19.09 -3.82
N SER A 171 9.27 20.40 -3.81
CA SER A 171 10.18 21.42 -4.33
C SER A 171 10.71 22.40 -3.28
N ASP A 172 9.95 22.63 -2.21
CA ASP A 172 10.29 23.55 -1.13
C ASP A 172 11.53 23.06 -0.36
N PRO A 173 12.61 23.86 -0.28
CA PRO A 173 13.85 23.44 0.37
C PRO A 173 13.69 23.04 1.83
N LYS A 174 12.77 23.69 2.56
CA LYS A 174 12.54 23.38 3.97
C LYS A 174 11.80 22.05 4.11
N CYS A 175 10.75 21.80 3.34
CA CYS A 175 10.05 20.51 3.33
C CYS A 175 11.01 19.36 3.03
N ARG A 176 11.85 19.51 1.99
CA ARG A 176 12.86 18.53 1.59
C ARG A 176 13.89 18.28 2.69
N GLN A 177 14.36 19.34 3.36
CA GLN A 177 15.31 19.22 4.46
C GLN A 177 14.68 18.56 5.71
N ASP A 178 13.44 18.90 6.04
CA ASP A 178 12.72 18.30 7.17
C ASP A 178 12.46 16.82 6.94
N TYR A 179 12.10 16.41 5.72
CA TYR A 179 11.95 15.01 5.36
C TYR A 179 13.29 14.24 5.37
N LYS A 180 14.40 14.86 4.96
CA LYS A 180 15.75 14.29 5.17
C LYS A 180 16.10 14.13 6.66
N ASN A 181 15.69 15.08 7.50
CA ASN A 181 15.87 14.96 8.95
C ASN A 181 15.04 13.80 9.50
N HIS A 182 13.84 13.57 8.96
CA HIS A 182 13.00 12.41 9.25
C HIS A 182 13.66 11.09 8.87
N ILE A 183 14.11 10.94 7.63
CA ILE A 183 14.91 9.78 7.18
C ILE A 183 16.05 9.49 8.15
N LYS A 184 16.86 10.52 8.46
CA LYS A 184 18.01 10.38 9.35
C LYS A 184 17.61 9.94 10.75
N LYS A 185 16.48 10.41 11.28
CA LYS A 185 15.95 9.98 12.58
C LYS A 185 15.53 8.51 12.55
N MET A 186 14.78 8.11 11.52
CA MET A 186 14.23 6.77 11.36
C MET A 186 15.34 5.72 11.26
N VAL A 187 16.27 5.88 10.32
CA VAL A 187 17.37 4.92 10.08
C VAL A 187 18.32 4.79 11.27
N ASN A 188 18.52 5.87 12.04
CA ASN A 188 19.37 5.86 13.24
C ASN A 188 18.59 5.64 14.55
N ARG A 189 17.29 5.29 14.49
CA ARG A 189 16.52 4.91 15.68
C ARG A 189 17.13 3.66 16.28
N LYS A 190 17.44 3.70 17.58
CA LYS A 190 17.82 2.51 18.35
C LYS A 190 16.58 1.90 18.97
N ASN A 191 16.22 0.70 18.53
CA ASN A 191 15.08 -0.04 19.03
C ASN A 191 15.19 -0.21 20.55
N THR A 192 14.18 0.25 21.29
CA THR A 192 14.20 0.21 22.76
C THR A 192 14.07 -1.19 23.36
N ARG A 193 13.61 -2.19 22.59
CA ARG A 193 13.51 -3.59 23.01
C ARG A 193 14.76 -4.37 22.68
N ASN A 194 15.08 -4.53 21.40
CA ASN A 194 16.18 -5.39 20.93
C ASN A 194 17.54 -4.68 20.80
N LYS A 195 17.57 -3.36 20.99
CA LYS A 195 18.77 -2.49 20.98
C LYS A 195 19.47 -2.35 19.62
N ARG A 196 18.95 -2.91 18.54
CA ARG A 196 19.48 -2.71 17.18
C ARG A 196 19.17 -1.30 16.70
N LEU A 197 20.05 -0.73 15.89
CA LEU A 197 19.68 0.42 15.06
C LEU A 197 18.78 -0.08 13.93
N TYR A 198 17.79 0.70 13.52
CA TYR A 198 16.89 0.29 12.43
C TYR A 198 17.67 -0.02 11.15
N LYS A 199 18.66 0.79 10.77
CA LYS A 199 19.57 0.51 9.64
C LYS A 199 20.40 -0.78 9.77
N ASP A 200 20.49 -1.35 10.96
CA ASP A 200 21.21 -2.60 11.24
C ASP A 200 20.24 -3.77 11.56
N ASP A 201 18.93 -3.57 11.48
CA ASP A 201 17.93 -4.58 11.80
C ASP A 201 17.38 -5.26 10.52
N PRO A 202 17.83 -6.47 10.18
CA PRO A 202 17.40 -7.13 8.95
C PRO A 202 15.90 -7.48 8.96
N THR A 203 15.20 -7.34 10.09
CA THR A 203 13.74 -7.45 10.13
C THR A 203 13.07 -6.47 9.18
N ILE A 204 13.67 -5.32 8.91
CA ILE A 204 13.19 -4.40 7.88
C ILE A 204 13.53 -5.00 6.49
N PHE A 205 12.51 -5.17 5.65
CA PHE A 205 12.64 -5.62 4.27
C PHE A 205 13.19 -4.48 3.39
N ALA A 206 12.53 -3.33 3.48
CA ALA A 206 12.83 -2.15 2.70
C ALA A 206 12.28 -0.89 3.39
N TRP A 207 12.84 0.24 2.99
CA TRP A 207 12.23 1.54 3.16
C TRP A 207 11.36 1.86 1.95
N ASP A 208 10.18 2.38 2.22
CA ASP A 208 9.26 2.92 1.21
C ASP A 208 9.19 4.44 1.44
N LEU A 209 9.55 5.22 0.42
CA LEU A 209 9.69 6.68 0.57
C LEU A 209 8.37 7.31 0.99
N MET A 210 7.27 7.01 0.33
CA MET A 210 5.98 7.63 0.64
C MET A 210 4.86 6.76 0.10
N ASN A 211 3.76 6.67 0.85
CA ASN A 211 2.55 6.08 0.34
C ASN A 211 1.95 6.94 -0.78
N GLU A 212 1.87 6.37 -1.98
CA GLU A 212 1.20 6.92 -3.17
C GLU A 212 1.58 8.38 -3.50
N PRO A 213 2.88 8.76 -3.59
CA PRO A 213 3.27 10.13 -3.90
C PRO A 213 2.68 10.55 -5.24
N ARG A 214 1.91 11.63 -5.20
CA ARG A 214 1.39 12.30 -6.39
C ARG A 214 1.72 13.77 -6.31
N CYS A 215 2.09 14.30 -7.47
CA CYS A 215 2.12 15.71 -7.71
C CYS A 215 0.79 16.04 -8.40
N ASP A 216 -0.19 16.39 -7.58
CA ASP A 216 -1.59 16.48 -7.93
C ASP A 216 -1.91 17.81 -8.61
N CYS A 217 -1.82 17.81 -9.93
CA CYS A 217 -2.40 18.84 -10.78
C CYS A 217 -3.90 18.56 -11.05
N PHE A 218 -4.68 18.26 -10.01
CA PHE A 218 -6.09 17.91 -10.18
C PHE A 218 -6.90 19.11 -10.71
N PRO A 219 -7.71 18.94 -11.78
CA PRO A 219 -8.75 19.90 -12.08
C PRO A 219 -9.77 19.97 -10.92
N GLU A 220 -10.35 21.15 -10.67
CA GLU A 220 -11.53 21.25 -9.78
C GLU A 220 -12.75 20.47 -10.34
N GLU A 221 -12.75 20.17 -11.65
CA GLU A 221 -13.82 19.43 -12.35
C GLU A 221 -13.28 18.17 -13.04
N PHE A 222 -13.97 17.04 -12.87
CA PHE A 222 -13.59 15.75 -13.44
C PHE A 222 -14.56 15.31 -14.55
N PRO A 223 -14.07 14.85 -15.72
CA PRO A 223 -12.67 14.74 -16.14
C PRO A 223 -12.03 16.12 -16.46
N PRO A 224 -10.69 16.25 -16.39
CA PRO A 224 -10.01 17.52 -16.68
C PRO A 224 -10.36 18.02 -18.08
N PRO A 225 -10.72 19.30 -18.25
CA PRO A 225 -10.92 19.87 -19.56
C PRO A 225 -9.60 19.84 -20.35
N VAL A 226 -9.70 19.53 -21.64
CA VAL A 226 -8.55 19.37 -22.57
C VAL A 226 -7.67 20.64 -22.66
N SER A 227 -8.17 21.79 -22.20
CA SER A 227 -7.47 23.07 -22.15
C SER A 227 -6.49 23.23 -20.98
N MET A 228 -6.46 22.32 -20.00
CA MET A 228 -5.53 22.33 -18.86
C MET A 228 -4.10 21.94 -19.28
N THR A 229 -3.39 22.92 -19.82
CA THR A 229 -2.02 22.80 -20.34
C THR A 229 -0.92 23.15 -19.33
N SER A 230 -1.27 23.71 -18.16
CA SER A 230 -0.32 24.09 -17.09
C SER A 230 0.19 22.91 -16.26
N CYS A 231 -0.39 21.73 -16.42
CA CYS A 231 -0.31 20.66 -15.42
C CYS A 231 0.77 19.58 -15.66
N ARG A 232 1.52 19.58 -16.78
CA ARG A 232 2.17 18.32 -17.21
C ARG A 232 3.69 18.18 -17.00
N PRO A 233 4.58 19.16 -17.32
CA PRO A 233 6.03 18.92 -17.17
C PRO A 233 6.56 19.24 -15.76
N GLU A 234 6.12 20.35 -15.16
CA GLU A 234 6.74 20.84 -13.92
C GLU A 234 6.47 19.91 -12.73
N CYS A 235 5.26 19.37 -12.61
CA CYS A 235 4.91 18.47 -11.51
C CYS A 235 5.72 17.17 -11.54
N ALA A 236 5.79 16.52 -12.71
CA ALA A 236 6.59 15.30 -12.89
C ALA A 236 8.08 15.55 -12.62
N HIS A 237 8.60 16.71 -13.02
CA HIS A 237 9.99 17.09 -12.72
C HIS A 237 10.22 17.32 -11.21
N LYS A 238 9.29 17.99 -10.52
CA LYS A 238 9.35 18.19 -9.05
C LYS A 238 9.37 16.85 -8.32
N LEU A 239 8.45 15.96 -8.64
CA LEU A 239 8.38 14.63 -8.02
C LEU A 239 9.63 13.80 -8.34
N GLN A 240 10.07 13.74 -9.59
CA GLN A 240 11.27 12.99 -9.96
C GLN A 240 12.53 13.54 -9.27
N ALA A 241 12.69 14.87 -9.21
CA ALA A 241 13.81 15.49 -8.49
C ALA A 241 13.76 15.20 -6.98
N TRP A 242 12.56 15.13 -6.40
CA TRP A 242 12.38 14.69 -5.01
C TRP A 242 12.76 13.22 -4.83
N ILE A 243 12.29 12.30 -5.67
CA ILE A 243 12.61 10.86 -5.59
C ILE A 243 14.12 10.64 -5.70
N VAL A 244 14.78 11.29 -6.67
CA VAL A 244 16.24 11.24 -6.84
C VAL A 244 16.95 11.67 -5.56
N GLU A 245 16.56 12.83 -5.01
CA GLU A 245 17.21 13.38 -3.83
C GLU A 245 16.98 12.54 -2.56
N MET A 246 15.76 12.10 -2.32
CA MET A 246 15.41 11.36 -1.10
C MET A 246 15.92 9.94 -1.12
N SER A 247 15.80 9.22 -2.25
CA SER A 247 16.37 7.86 -2.38
C SER A 247 17.89 7.87 -2.26
N THR A 248 18.57 8.85 -2.87
CA THR A 248 20.04 9.01 -2.74
C THR A 248 20.43 9.25 -1.29
N TYR A 249 19.81 10.22 -0.64
CA TYR A 249 20.11 10.54 0.76
C TYR A 249 19.81 9.35 1.69
N LEU A 250 18.71 8.63 1.47
CA LEU A 250 18.37 7.44 2.23
C LEU A 250 19.44 6.35 2.10
N LYS A 251 19.92 6.08 0.88
CA LYS A 251 21.02 5.13 0.63
C LYS A 251 22.35 5.56 1.26
N GLU A 252 22.61 6.87 1.37
CA GLU A 252 23.77 7.39 2.11
C GLU A 252 23.66 7.12 3.62
N GLN A 253 22.46 7.22 4.19
CA GLN A 253 22.25 6.95 5.61
C GLN A 253 22.17 5.45 5.93
N ASP A 254 21.67 4.66 4.99
CA ASP A 254 21.44 3.22 5.09
C ASP A 254 21.74 2.51 3.77
N PRO A 255 22.98 2.01 3.59
CA PRO A 255 23.37 1.31 2.37
C PRO A 255 22.95 -0.17 2.36
N LYS A 256 22.31 -0.68 3.43
CA LYS A 256 22.02 -2.12 3.58
C LYS A 256 20.61 -2.48 3.14
N HIS A 257 19.62 -1.67 3.51
CA HIS A 257 18.23 -1.93 3.18
C HIS A 257 17.89 -1.58 1.73
N MET A 258 16.91 -2.30 1.19
CA MET A 258 16.29 -1.93 -0.07
C MET A 258 15.43 -0.67 0.08
N VAL A 259 15.19 0.01 -1.05
CA VAL A 259 14.38 1.22 -1.16
C VAL A 259 13.41 1.07 -2.34
N THR A 260 12.14 1.42 -2.13
CA THR A 260 11.14 1.65 -3.18
C THR A 260 10.56 3.06 -3.04
N VAL A 261 9.78 3.49 -4.03
CA VAL A 261 9.12 4.80 -4.04
C VAL A 261 7.81 4.80 -3.25
N GLY A 262 7.03 3.72 -3.33
CA GLY A 262 5.65 3.65 -2.82
C GLY A 262 4.59 4.21 -3.76
N GLU A 263 4.94 4.42 -5.03
CA GLU A 263 4.02 4.94 -6.04
C GLU A 263 3.04 3.87 -6.54
N GLU A 264 1.89 4.32 -7.04
CA GLU A 264 0.87 3.42 -7.57
C GLU A 264 1.32 2.74 -8.86
N GLY A 265 2.16 3.42 -9.65
CA GLY A 265 2.77 2.88 -10.86
C GLY A 265 2.36 3.58 -12.14
N PHE A 266 1.79 4.79 -12.09
CA PHE A 266 1.34 5.41 -13.33
C PHE A 266 2.52 5.76 -14.25
N TRP A 267 2.37 5.41 -15.52
CA TRP A 267 3.29 5.87 -16.55
C TRP A 267 3.04 7.35 -16.85
N GLY A 268 4.10 8.13 -16.98
CA GLY A 268 3.99 9.56 -17.25
C GLY A 268 3.63 9.87 -18.72
N PRO A 269 3.39 11.14 -19.07
CA PRO A 269 3.01 11.54 -20.41
C PRO A 269 4.11 11.21 -21.43
N GLY A 270 3.74 10.59 -22.54
CA GLY A 270 4.65 10.16 -23.61
C GLY A 270 5.41 8.85 -23.32
N ALA A 271 5.16 8.20 -22.19
CA ALA A 271 5.75 6.90 -21.89
C ALA A 271 5.19 5.80 -22.81
N LYS A 272 6.00 4.80 -23.14
CA LYS A 272 5.64 3.70 -24.06
C LYS A 272 4.32 3.01 -23.70
N ARG A 273 4.02 2.90 -22.40
CA ARG A 273 2.86 2.21 -21.83
C ARG A 273 1.85 3.14 -21.20
N GLU A 274 1.89 4.44 -21.53
CA GLU A 274 0.90 5.41 -21.04
C GLU A 274 -0.54 4.95 -21.30
N SER A 275 -0.80 4.28 -22.42
CA SER A 275 -2.14 3.75 -22.76
C SER A 275 -2.63 2.62 -21.86
N ALA A 276 -1.75 2.00 -21.07
CA ALA A 276 -2.13 0.99 -20.07
C ALA A 276 -2.53 1.61 -18.72
N ASN A 277 -2.39 2.93 -18.57
CA ASN A 277 -2.86 3.64 -17.38
C ASN A 277 -4.39 3.58 -17.24
N PRO A 278 -4.91 3.60 -16.00
CA PRO A 278 -6.34 3.71 -15.76
C PRO A 278 -6.84 5.15 -15.92
N GLY A 279 -8.13 5.37 -15.66
CA GLY A 279 -8.65 6.71 -15.42
C GLY A 279 -8.80 7.62 -16.64
N ASN A 280 -8.98 7.09 -17.85
CA ASN A 280 -9.22 7.92 -19.05
C ASN A 280 -8.18 9.05 -19.23
N GLY A 281 -6.91 8.79 -18.87
CA GLY A 281 -5.79 9.69 -19.07
C GLY A 281 -5.34 10.52 -17.85
N TRP A 282 -6.13 10.62 -16.77
CA TRP A 282 -5.71 11.43 -15.60
C TRP A 282 -4.49 10.85 -14.88
N ALA A 283 -4.33 9.52 -14.87
CA ALA A 283 -3.25 8.83 -14.19
C ALA A 283 -1.85 9.32 -14.64
N SER A 284 -1.69 9.54 -15.94
CA SER A 284 -0.45 10.10 -16.52
C SER A 284 -0.11 11.51 -16.03
N LEU A 285 -1.08 12.22 -15.44
CA LEU A 285 -0.94 13.62 -15.05
C LEU A 285 -0.58 13.79 -13.58
N THR A 286 -0.58 12.72 -12.79
CA THR A 286 -0.31 12.74 -11.35
C THR A 286 1.16 13.00 -10.98
N GLY A 287 2.00 13.36 -11.96
CA GLY A 287 3.45 13.52 -11.80
C GLY A 287 4.24 12.22 -11.73
N GLN A 288 3.61 11.07 -11.52
CA GLN A 288 4.28 9.76 -11.56
C GLN A 288 4.78 9.45 -12.98
N ASN A 289 5.92 8.76 -13.05
CA ASN A 289 6.42 8.19 -14.29
C ASN A 289 7.17 6.90 -13.96
N PHE A 290 6.42 5.79 -13.89
CA PHE A 290 6.92 4.50 -13.42
C PHE A 290 8.29 4.12 -13.97
N THR A 291 8.47 4.17 -15.30
CA THR A 291 9.75 3.80 -15.91
C THR A 291 10.89 4.73 -15.50
N ALA A 292 10.66 6.04 -15.34
CA ALA A 292 11.70 6.98 -14.94
C ALA A 292 12.01 6.89 -13.43
N ASN A 293 10.97 6.77 -12.62
CA ASN A 293 11.04 6.76 -11.16
C ASN A 293 11.69 5.45 -10.69
N MET A 294 11.23 4.32 -11.22
CA MET A 294 11.72 2.99 -10.86
C MET A 294 13.03 2.63 -11.55
N ASN A 295 13.56 3.37 -12.53
CA ASN A 295 14.87 3.04 -13.14
C ASN A 295 16.07 3.67 -12.41
N LEU A 296 15.83 4.44 -11.34
CA LEU A 296 16.90 5.05 -10.56
C LEU A 296 17.78 3.98 -9.87
N PRO A 297 19.12 4.11 -9.86
CA PRO A 297 20.00 3.10 -9.25
C PRO A 297 19.85 2.99 -7.73
N THR A 298 19.23 3.99 -7.10
CA THR A 298 18.96 4.06 -5.66
C THR A 298 17.64 3.39 -5.26
N ILE A 299 16.81 3.00 -6.23
CA ILE A 299 15.59 2.21 -6.04
C ILE A 299 15.93 0.74 -6.34
N ASP A 300 15.66 -0.19 -5.43
CA ASP A 300 16.13 -1.59 -5.59
C ASP A 300 15.11 -2.50 -6.26
N PHE A 301 13.81 -2.19 -6.11
CA PHE A 301 12.73 -2.96 -6.70
C PHE A 301 11.63 -2.05 -7.20
N ALA A 302 10.89 -2.54 -8.21
CA ALA A 302 9.73 -1.85 -8.74
C ALA A 302 8.49 -2.31 -7.99
N ALA A 303 7.71 -1.37 -7.50
CA ALA A 303 6.46 -1.63 -6.80
C ALA A 303 5.31 -0.87 -7.44
N VAL A 304 4.10 -1.45 -7.36
CA VAL A 304 2.86 -0.84 -7.84
C VAL A 304 1.71 -1.14 -6.91
N HIS A 305 0.67 -0.33 -7.02
CA HIS A 305 -0.61 -0.54 -6.38
C HIS A 305 -1.64 -0.99 -7.43
N LEU A 306 -2.80 -1.48 -6.98
CA LEU A 306 -3.88 -1.92 -7.87
C LEU A 306 -5.25 -1.66 -7.26
N TRP A 307 -5.84 -0.52 -7.63
CA TRP A 307 -7.09 0.02 -7.10
C TRP A 307 -8.17 0.23 -8.18
N PRO A 308 -8.63 -0.83 -8.86
CA PRO A 308 -9.59 -0.72 -9.96
C PRO A 308 -10.89 0.00 -9.61
N ASP A 309 -11.39 -0.15 -8.37
CA ASP A 309 -12.62 0.51 -7.93
C ASP A 309 -12.45 2.03 -7.84
N ASN A 310 -11.30 2.49 -7.33
CA ASN A 310 -10.96 3.90 -7.20
C ASN A 310 -10.63 4.54 -8.55
N TRP A 311 -10.11 3.75 -9.49
CA TRP A 311 -9.73 4.25 -10.81
C TRP A 311 -10.84 4.10 -11.86
N GLU A 312 -12.03 3.62 -11.45
CA GLU A 312 -13.20 3.37 -12.32
C GLU A 312 -12.90 2.36 -13.45
N HIS A 313 -12.12 1.33 -13.15
CA HIS A 313 -11.74 0.25 -14.07
C HIS A 313 -12.19 -1.11 -13.54
N TRP A 314 -13.41 -1.53 -13.84
CA TRP A 314 -13.99 -2.75 -13.26
C TRP A 314 -13.73 -4.05 -14.03
N ASP A 315 -13.18 -3.96 -15.25
CA ASP A 315 -12.88 -5.13 -16.07
C ASP A 315 -11.69 -5.91 -15.50
N LEU A 316 -11.84 -7.23 -15.40
CA LEU A 316 -10.75 -8.10 -15.02
C LEU A 316 -9.61 -8.07 -16.05
N ALA A 317 -9.87 -7.86 -17.35
CA ALA A 317 -8.81 -7.81 -18.36
C ALA A 317 -7.80 -6.67 -18.12
N PHE A 318 -8.25 -5.56 -17.52
CA PHE A 318 -7.36 -4.48 -17.07
C PHE A 318 -6.27 -5.01 -16.13
N LEU A 319 -6.59 -5.94 -15.22
CA LEU A 319 -5.61 -6.51 -14.28
C LEU A 319 -4.46 -7.24 -14.99
N ASP A 320 -4.73 -7.94 -16.09
CA ASP A 320 -3.64 -8.62 -16.84
C ASP A 320 -2.73 -7.58 -17.47
N THR A 321 -3.32 -6.58 -18.12
CA THR A 321 -2.57 -5.51 -18.77
C THR A 321 -1.72 -4.78 -17.74
N TRP A 322 -2.31 -4.37 -16.62
CA TRP A 322 -1.61 -3.68 -15.54
C TRP A 322 -0.46 -4.52 -15.00
N ILE A 323 -0.69 -5.78 -14.62
CA ILE A 323 0.34 -6.62 -14.01
C ILE A 323 1.46 -6.95 -15.01
N LEU A 324 1.11 -7.37 -16.23
CA LEU A 324 2.10 -7.84 -17.21
C LEU A 324 2.95 -6.69 -17.76
N GLU A 325 2.37 -5.52 -17.99
CA GLU A 325 3.09 -4.39 -18.54
C GLU A 325 4.08 -3.78 -17.52
N HIS A 326 3.70 -3.70 -16.24
CA HIS A 326 4.63 -3.31 -15.17
C HIS A 326 5.73 -4.35 -14.95
N ALA A 327 5.37 -5.64 -14.93
CA ALA A 327 6.35 -6.71 -14.79
C ALA A 327 7.36 -6.71 -15.96
N ALA A 328 6.90 -6.38 -17.17
CA ALA A 328 7.77 -6.24 -18.34
C ALA A 328 8.75 -5.07 -18.21
N ASP A 329 8.31 -3.92 -17.68
CA ASP A 329 9.20 -2.78 -17.41
C ASP A 329 10.17 -3.07 -16.27
N ALA A 330 9.70 -3.65 -15.17
CA ALA A 330 10.56 -4.07 -14.05
C ALA A 330 11.67 -5.02 -14.52
N ARG A 331 11.31 -6.01 -15.35
CA ARG A 331 12.27 -6.92 -15.99
C ARG A 331 13.25 -6.18 -16.90
N ALA A 332 12.79 -5.24 -17.70
CA ALA A 332 13.66 -4.44 -18.57
C ALA A 332 14.68 -3.59 -17.77
N MET A 333 14.29 -3.15 -16.56
CA MET A 333 15.16 -2.43 -15.62
C MET A 333 16.05 -3.39 -14.78
N GLY A 334 15.86 -4.71 -14.89
CA GLY A 334 16.58 -5.70 -14.09
C GLY A 334 16.19 -5.72 -12.61
N LYS A 335 14.98 -5.25 -12.29
CA LYS A 335 14.48 -5.09 -10.92
C LYS A 335 13.41 -6.12 -10.56
N PRO A 336 13.40 -6.61 -9.31
CA PRO A 336 12.27 -7.39 -8.80
C PRO A 336 10.99 -6.57 -8.88
N PHE A 337 9.86 -7.25 -9.10
CA PHE A 337 8.55 -6.61 -9.18
C PHE A 337 7.65 -7.07 -8.04
N MET A 338 7.03 -6.12 -7.34
CA MET A 338 6.08 -6.35 -6.26
C MET A 338 4.78 -5.58 -6.50
N ILE A 339 3.64 -6.22 -6.25
CA ILE A 339 2.37 -5.51 -6.09
C ILE A 339 2.19 -5.29 -4.59
N GLU A 340 2.56 -4.11 -4.12
CA GLU A 340 2.65 -3.81 -2.68
C GLU A 340 1.34 -3.31 -2.07
N GLU A 341 0.36 -2.98 -2.91
CA GLU A 341 -1.04 -2.85 -2.54
C GLU A 341 -1.97 -3.39 -3.62
N PHE A 342 -3.00 -4.12 -3.20
CA PHE A 342 -4.13 -4.43 -4.06
C PHE A 342 -5.33 -4.81 -3.22
N GLY A 343 -6.52 -4.40 -3.66
CA GLY A 343 -7.77 -4.73 -2.98
C GLY A 343 -8.96 -4.55 -3.90
N LYS A 344 -10.09 -5.07 -3.47
CA LYS A 344 -11.35 -4.98 -4.20
C LYS A 344 -12.48 -4.78 -3.21
N GLN A 345 -13.24 -3.70 -3.40
CA GLN A 345 -14.35 -3.31 -2.56
C GLN A 345 -15.52 -4.26 -2.75
N VAL A 346 -16.18 -4.60 -1.64
CA VAL A 346 -17.48 -5.27 -1.63
C VAL A 346 -18.40 -4.57 -0.64
N HIS A 347 -19.68 -4.48 -0.98
CA HIS A 347 -20.68 -4.04 -0.02
C HIS A 347 -20.82 -5.09 1.08
N MET A 348 -20.56 -4.68 2.33
CA MET A 348 -20.49 -5.56 3.50
C MET A 348 -21.83 -5.70 4.25
N GLU A 349 -22.96 -5.54 3.56
CA GLU A 349 -24.30 -5.71 4.15
C GLU A 349 -24.62 -7.20 4.36
N THR A 350 -24.94 -7.60 5.60
CA THR A 350 -24.90 -9.00 6.07
C THR A 350 -25.74 -10.04 5.32
N PRO A 351 -26.84 -9.78 4.60
CA PRO A 351 -27.40 -10.84 3.77
C PRO A 351 -26.67 -11.01 2.43
N VAL A 352 -25.99 -9.98 1.90
CA VAL A 352 -25.33 -10.00 0.58
C VAL A 352 -23.80 -10.01 0.63
N ALA A 353 -23.19 -9.76 1.79
CA ALA A 353 -21.74 -9.71 1.95
C ALA A 353 -21.06 -10.98 1.41
N GLN A 354 -21.55 -12.16 1.78
CA GLN A 354 -20.97 -13.43 1.30
C GLN A 354 -21.13 -13.62 -0.20
N ALA A 355 -22.28 -13.20 -0.76
CA ALA A 355 -22.52 -13.26 -2.21
C ALA A 355 -21.55 -12.33 -2.95
N ASN A 356 -21.38 -11.10 -2.48
CA ASN A 356 -20.47 -10.10 -3.07
C ASN A 356 -18.99 -10.53 -2.97
N ILE A 357 -18.58 -11.11 -1.83
CA ILE A 357 -17.24 -11.69 -1.68
C ILE A 357 -16.99 -12.76 -2.75
N THR A 358 -17.99 -13.61 -3.00
CA THR A 358 -17.89 -14.72 -3.95
C THR A 358 -17.94 -14.25 -5.40
N SER A 359 -18.82 -13.32 -5.75
CA SER A 359 -19.06 -12.89 -7.14
C SER A 359 -18.14 -11.75 -7.60
N VAL A 360 -17.68 -10.88 -6.70
CA VAL A 360 -16.92 -9.66 -7.05
C VAL A 360 -15.46 -9.76 -6.63
N ARG A 361 -15.20 -10.01 -5.34
CA ARG A 361 -13.83 -9.96 -4.79
C ARG A 361 -13.02 -11.20 -5.12
N THR A 362 -13.64 -12.38 -5.11
CA THR A 362 -12.97 -13.66 -5.37
C THR A 362 -12.35 -13.73 -6.76
N PRO A 363 -13.05 -13.38 -7.87
CA PRO A 363 -12.43 -13.38 -9.21
C PRO A 363 -11.21 -12.45 -9.32
N PHE A 364 -11.28 -11.26 -8.71
CA PHE A 364 -10.16 -10.31 -8.65
C PHE A 364 -8.94 -10.93 -7.95
N TYR A 365 -9.12 -11.46 -6.72
CA TYR A 365 -8.02 -12.08 -5.98
C TYR A 365 -7.45 -13.31 -6.71
N ARG A 366 -8.30 -14.15 -7.32
CA ARG A 366 -7.83 -15.31 -8.11
C ARG A 366 -6.92 -14.86 -9.25
N LYS A 367 -7.22 -13.75 -9.91
CA LYS A 367 -6.46 -13.25 -11.05
C LYS A 367 -5.07 -12.74 -10.64
N VAL A 368 -5.02 -11.90 -9.61
CA VAL A 368 -3.75 -11.36 -9.07
C VAL A 368 -2.87 -12.50 -8.54
N TYR A 369 -3.41 -13.41 -7.73
CA TYR A 369 -2.64 -14.54 -7.20
C TYR A 369 -2.25 -15.55 -8.28
N LYS A 370 -3.05 -15.71 -9.34
CA LYS A 370 -2.67 -16.56 -10.48
C LYS A 370 -1.42 -16.03 -11.17
N ALA A 371 -1.32 -14.73 -11.45
CA ALA A 371 -0.12 -14.14 -12.06
C ALA A 371 1.14 -14.42 -11.21
N TYR A 372 1.04 -14.28 -9.89
CA TYR A 372 2.12 -14.61 -8.96
C TYR A 372 2.49 -16.10 -8.94
N LEU A 373 1.50 -16.99 -8.90
CA LEU A 373 1.73 -18.43 -8.90
C LEU A 373 2.25 -18.97 -10.23
N ASP A 374 1.85 -18.37 -11.35
CA ASP A 374 2.37 -18.69 -12.69
C ASP A 374 3.84 -18.27 -12.80
N SER A 375 4.18 -17.07 -12.31
CA SER A 375 5.56 -16.57 -12.19
C SER A 375 6.45 -17.53 -11.38
N ILE A 376 5.98 -17.97 -10.21
CA ILE A 376 6.66 -18.97 -9.37
C ILE A 376 6.83 -20.30 -10.11
N ALA A 377 5.79 -20.76 -10.81
CA ALA A 377 5.83 -22.04 -11.53
C ALA A 377 6.78 -22.01 -12.74
N ALA A 378 6.88 -20.85 -13.41
CA ALA A 378 7.81 -20.63 -14.51
C ALA A 378 9.26 -20.42 -14.04
N GLY A 379 9.47 -20.02 -12.78
CA GLY A 379 10.79 -19.67 -12.22
C GLY A 379 11.36 -18.37 -12.78
N ASP A 380 10.53 -17.58 -13.48
CA ASP A 380 10.94 -16.33 -14.12
C ASP A 380 10.82 -15.12 -13.19
N ASP A 381 10.13 -15.29 -12.06
CA ASP A 381 9.91 -14.33 -10.99
C ASP A 381 9.37 -12.97 -11.51
N LEU A 382 8.58 -12.99 -12.60
CA LEU A 382 7.87 -11.83 -13.16
C LEU A 382 7.17 -11.00 -12.09
N VAL A 383 6.50 -11.69 -11.17
CA VAL A 383 5.93 -11.12 -9.96
C VAL A 383 6.64 -11.83 -8.81
N SER A 384 7.47 -11.08 -8.10
CA SER A 384 8.30 -11.56 -6.99
C SER A 384 7.67 -11.31 -5.62
N GLY A 385 6.57 -10.53 -5.57
CA GLY A 385 5.89 -10.23 -4.32
C GLY A 385 4.44 -9.78 -4.48
N LEU A 386 3.60 -10.18 -3.53
CA LEU A 386 2.24 -9.69 -3.35
C LEU A 386 2.02 -9.26 -1.90
N VAL A 387 1.47 -8.07 -1.68
CA VAL A 387 1.09 -7.55 -0.36
C VAL A 387 -0.34 -7.02 -0.45
N PHE A 388 -1.32 -7.80 0.02
CA PHE A 388 -2.72 -7.42 -0.15
C PHE A 388 -3.12 -6.28 0.80
N TRP A 389 -4.08 -5.46 0.38
CA TRP A 389 -4.71 -4.46 1.21
C TRP A 389 -6.14 -4.89 1.55
N GLN A 390 -6.51 -5.04 2.82
CA GLN A 390 -5.70 -4.88 4.05
C GLN A 390 -6.10 -5.92 5.09
N TRP A 391 -5.26 -6.09 6.11
CA TRP A 391 -5.60 -6.95 7.24
C TRP A 391 -6.85 -6.42 7.96
N GLY A 392 -7.82 -7.29 8.18
CA GLY A 392 -8.98 -6.99 9.01
C GLY A 392 -8.72 -7.34 10.47
N TYR A 393 -8.85 -6.36 11.37
CA TYR A 393 -8.70 -6.57 12.83
C TYR A 393 -10.03 -6.64 13.56
N THR A 394 -11.17 -6.64 12.88
CA THR A 394 -12.48 -6.77 13.53
C THR A 394 -12.60 -8.11 14.25
N PRO A 395 -13.15 -8.16 15.50
CA PRO A 395 -13.73 -7.06 16.30
C PRO A 395 -12.75 -6.44 17.33
N TYR A 396 -11.44 -6.60 17.14
CA TYR A 396 -10.43 -6.26 18.14
C TYR A 396 -9.99 -4.80 18.14
N VAL A 397 -10.14 -4.09 17.03
CA VAL A 397 -9.77 -2.66 16.90
C VAL A 397 -11.01 -1.85 16.56
N ASP A 398 -11.26 -0.78 17.34
CA ASP A 398 -12.31 0.19 17.01
C ASP A 398 -11.78 1.22 16.02
N ARG A 399 -12.27 1.16 14.78
CA ARG A 399 -11.87 2.09 13.72
C ARG A 399 -12.82 3.29 13.54
N SER A 400 -13.82 3.46 14.41
CA SER A 400 -14.80 4.56 14.29
C SER A 400 -14.17 5.96 14.36
N HIS A 401 -12.97 6.06 14.94
CA HIS A 401 -12.21 7.30 15.08
C HIS A 401 -11.44 7.73 13.83
N PHE A 402 -11.26 6.85 12.85
CA PHE A 402 -10.62 7.23 11.58
C PHE A 402 -11.66 7.87 10.65
N GLU A 403 -11.52 9.17 10.36
CA GLU A 403 -12.36 9.86 9.37
C GLU A 403 -12.23 9.17 7.99
N GLY A 404 -13.35 8.97 7.27
CA GLY A 404 -13.38 8.28 5.97
C GLY A 404 -13.41 6.74 6.04
N CYS A 405 -13.36 6.14 7.24
CA CYS A 405 -13.23 4.69 7.44
C CYS A 405 -14.47 3.84 7.08
N LEU A 406 -15.56 4.43 6.57
CA LEU A 406 -16.69 3.70 5.99
C LEU A 406 -16.26 2.81 4.80
N HIS A 407 -15.28 3.26 4.00
CA HIS A 407 -14.71 2.45 2.91
C HIS A 407 -13.70 1.39 3.40
N CYS A 408 -13.08 1.58 4.57
CA CYS A 408 -12.05 0.67 5.08
C CYS A 408 -12.60 -0.71 5.42
N PHE A 409 -13.90 -0.86 5.73
CA PHE A 409 -14.51 -2.17 6.00
C PHE A 409 -14.78 -2.98 4.72
N ALA A 410 -15.00 -2.31 3.58
CA ALA A 410 -15.38 -2.93 2.31
C ALA A 410 -14.24 -3.72 1.65
N ILE A 411 -13.00 -3.50 2.08
CA ILE A 411 -11.78 -4.07 1.46
C ILE A 411 -10.99 -5.01 2.37
N GLN A 412 -11.38 -5.15 3.64
CA GLN A 412 -10.62 -5.97 4.58
C GLN A 412 -10.72 -7.45 4.25
N VAL A 413 -9.62 -8.15 4.50
CA VAL A 413 -9.58 -9.61 4.49
C VAL A 413 -9.17 -10.07 5.88
N THR A 414 -10.03 -10.86 6.52
CA THR A 414 -9.75 -11.47 7.82
C THR A 414 -9.23 -12.90 7.63
N PRO A 415 -8.55 -13.50 8.63
CA PRO A 415 -8.11 -14.89 8.57
C PRO A 415 -9.24 -15.92 8.34
N SER A 416 -10.48 -15.56 8.68
CA SER A 416 -11.66 -16.41 8.48
C SER A 416 -12.33 -16.23 7.10
N ASP A 417 -11.85 -15.30 6.28
CA ASP A 417 -12.40 -15.04 4.95
C ASP A 417 -12.17 -16.24 4.01
N ALA A 418 -13.15 -16.55 3.18
CA ALA A 418 -13.04 -17.56 2.13
C ALA A 418 -11.90 -17.22 1.12
N ILE A 419 -11.63 -15.95 0.86
CA ILE A 419 -10.49 -15.52 0.04
C ILE A 419 -9.17 -15.83 0.74
N PHE A 420 -9.09 -15.54 2.05
CA PHE A 420 -7.87 -15.80 2.80
C PHE A 420 -7.57 -17.30 2.82
N THR A 421 -8.55 -18.10 3.21
CA THR A 421 -8.42 -19.55 3.38
C THR A 421 -8.23 -20.31 2.07
N ASN A 422 -8.86 -19.88 0.97
CA ASN A 422 -8.82 -20.63 -0.30
C ASN A 422 -7.85 -20.06 -1.34
N ILE A 423 -7.33 -18.84 -1.17
CA ILE A 423 -6.46 -18.18 -2.16
C ILE A 423 -5.16 -17.71 -1.50
N ILE A 424 -5.25 -16.83 -0.51
CA ILE A 424 -4.06 -16.14 0.05
C ILE A 424 -3.14 -17.14 0.76
N HIS A 425 -3.65 -17.86 1.75
CA HIS A 425 -2.85 -18.80 2.52
C HIS A 425 -2.27 -19.92 1.64
N PRO A 426 -3.02 -20.65 0.80
CA PRO A 426 -2.44 -21.67 -0.08
C PRO A 426 -1.36 -21.13 -1.02
N SER A 427 -1.51 -19.88 -1.50
CA SER A 427 -0.50 -19.24 -2.34
C SER A 427 0.77 -18.89 -1.56
N ALA A 428 0.62 -18.36 -0.35
CA ALA A 428 1.74 -18.05 0.55
C ALA A 428 2.50 -19.32 0.98
N GLU A 429 1.79 -20.42 1.28
CA GLU A 429 2.39 -21.72 1.58
C GLU A 429 3.21 -22.24 0.39
N LYS A 430 2.66 -22.13 -0.83
CA LYS A 430 3.38 -22.53 -2.06
C LYS A 430 4.63 -21.68 -2.29
N ALA A 431 4.56 -20.36 -2.07
CA ALA A 431 5.72 -19.47 -2.16
C ALA A 431 6.80 -19.84 -1.12
N LEU A 432 6.40 -20.04 0.14
CA LEU A 432 7.31 -20.42 1.22
C LEU A 432 7.98 -21.77 0.97
N LYS A 433 7.23 -22.78 0.51
CA LYS A 433 7.76 -24.08 0.12
C LYS A 433 8.78 -23.94 -1.01
N THR A 434 8.48 -23.11 -2.01
CA THR A 434 9.37 -22.86 -3.14
C THR A 434 10.68 -22.24 -2.68
N MET A 435 10.64 -21.17 -1.87
CA MET A 435 11.84 -20.55 -1.29
C MET A 435 12.72 -21.55 -0.54
N ARG A 436 12.11 -22.42 0.28
CA ARG A 436 12.84 -23.42 1.08
C ARG A 436 13.56 -24.46 0.22
N SER A 437 12.98 -24.84 -0.91
CA SER A 437 13.56 -25.82 -1.84
C SER A 437 14.47 -25.24 -2.92
N ALA A 438 14.39 -23.92 -3.16
CA ALA A 438 15.08 -23.31 -4.28
C ALA A 438 16.60 -23.26 -4.04
N PRO A 439 17.42 -23.52 -5.08
CA PRO A 439 18.85 -23.30 -5.01
C PRO A 439 19.17 -21.80 -4.91
N ALA A 440 20.41 -21.49 -4.55
CA ALA A 440 20.91 -20.12 -4.63
C ALA A 440 20.84 -19.59 -6.07
N ALA A 441 20.53 -18.30 -6.22
CA ALA A 441 20.44 -17.62 -7.50
C ALA A 441 21.77 -17.72 -8.28
N PRO A 442 21.76 -18.16 -9.54
CA PRO A 442 22.96 -18.28 -10.35
C PRO A 442 23.75 -16.97 -10.43
N GLY A 443 25.07 -17.04 -10.23
CA GLY A 443 25.97 -15.87 -10.29
C GLY A 443 25.94 -14.97 -9.05
N CYS A 444 25.00 -15.16 -8.12
CA CYS A 444 24.96 -14.39 -6.89
C CYS A 444 26.06 -14.86 -5.93
N THR A 445 26.78 -13.91 -5.33
CA THR A 445 27.80 -14.18 -4.32
C THR A 445 27.21 -14.02 -2.92
N PRO A 446 27.19 -15.09 -2.09
CA PRO A 446 26.71 -15.00 -0.71
C PRO A 446 27.57 -14.06 0.13
N VAL A 447 26.95 -13.35 1.07
CA VAL A 447 27.67 -12.57 2.07
C VAL A 447 28.49 -13.54 2.96
N PRO A 448 29.77 -13.27 3.26
CA PRO A 448 30.58 -14.14 4.13
C PRO A 448 29.91 -14.36 5.48
N GLU A 449 29.92 -15.59 6.00
CA GLU A 449 29.20 -15.97 7.24
C GLU A 449 29.53 -15.06 8.44
N LYS A 450 30.80 -14.62 8.56
CA LYS A 450 31.24 -13.71 9.64
C LYS A 450 30.66 -12.29 9.55
N GLN A 451 30.16 -11.90 8.38
CA GLN A 451 29.55 -10.61 8.10
C GLN A 451 28.01 -10.69 8.06
N ARG A 452 27.44 -11.90 8.11
CA ARG A 452 25.99 -12.08 8.06
C ARG A 452 25.33 -11.58 9.33
N THR A 453 24.27 -10.82 9.17
CA THR A 453 23.46 -10.37 10.31
C THR A 453 22.45 -11.46 10.63
N ARG A 454 22.71 -12.26 11.65
CA ARG A 454 21.73 -13.27 12.08
C ARG A 454 20.56 -12.54 12.74
N LEU A 455 19.34 -12.75 12.23
CA LEU A 455 18.15 -12.56 13.05
C LEU A 455 18.41 -13.39 14.32
N SER A 456 18.49 -12.74 15.49
CA SER A 456 18.51 -13.48 16.73
C SER A 456 17.16 -14.14 16.85
N LEU A 457 17.04 -15.35 16.30
CA LEU A 457 16.15 -16.34 16.86
C LEU A 457 16.65 -16.45 18.28
N ALA A 458 15.99 -15.76 19.22
CA ALA A 458 15.97 -16.30 20.55
C ALA A 458 15.57 -17.75 20.32
N SER A 459 16.43 -18.69 20.73
CA SER A 459 15.94 -19.98 21.15
C SER A 459 14.76 -19.64 22.03
N ALA A 460 13.56 -19.78 21.49
CA ALA A 460 12.34 -19.48 22.19
C ALA A 460 12.26 -20.56 23.24
N ASP A 461 13.02 -20.38 24.32
CA ASP A 461 12.77 -20.97 25.62
C ASP A 461 11.52 -20.25 26.14
N LEU A 462 10.43 -20.42 25.38
CA LEU A 462 9.06 -20.27 25.82
C LEU A 462 8.89 -21.43 26.79
N GLY A 463 9.32 -21.19 28.02
CA GLY A 463 9.59 -22.22 29.01
C GLY A 463 8.48 -23.26 29.06
N SER A 464 8.82 -24.53 28.81
CA SER A 464 8.10 -25.76 29.15
C SER A 464 6.57 -25.83 29.01
N SER A 465 5.90 -24.90 28.33
CA SER A 465 4.47 -24.93 28.05
C SER A 465 4.23 -24.42 26.63
N GLY A 466 4.33 -25.33 25.65
CA GLY A 466 3.80 -25.14 24.30
C GLY A 466 4.41 -23.98 23.51
N GLY A 467 5.66 -24.13 23.05
CA GLY A 467 6.30 -23.18 22.14
C GLY A 467 5.55 -23.03 20.81
N LEU A 468 5.74 -21.88 20.15
CA LEU A 468 5.30 -21.41 18.81
C LEU A 468 4.31 -22.26 18.00
N SER A 469 4.52 -23.57 17.84
CA SER A 469 3.53 -24.55 17.35
C SER A 469 2.19 -24.44 18.08
N SER A 470 2.22 -24.43 19.42
CA SER A 470 0.99 -24.38 20.22
C SER A 470 0.28 -23.04 20.08
N MET A 471 1.04 -21.96 19.83
CA MET A 471 0.50 -20.62 19.61
C MET A 471 -0.10 -20.52 18.20
N VAL A 472 0.60 -21.00 17.17
CA VAL A 472 0.12 -21.11 15.77
C VAL A 472 -1.15 -21.95 15.65
N ASP A 473 -1.19 -23.11 16.32
CA ASP A 473 -2.39 -23.96 16.38
C ASP A 473 -3.51 -23.33 17.23
N ALA A 474 -3.15 -22.57 18.28
CA ALA A 474 -4.10 -21.86 19.14
C ALA A 474 -4.65 -20.54 18.55
N LEU A 475 -4.04 -20.00 17.50
CA LEU A 475 -4.43 -18.72 16.88
C LEU A 475 -5.62 -18.84 15.91
N ARG A 476 -6.13 -20.07 15.68
CA ARG A 476 -7.42 -20.27 15.00
C ARG A 476 -8.55 -19.71 15.87
N PRO A 477 -9.40 -18.78 15.39
CA PRO A 477 -10.57 -18.35 16.12
C PRO A 477 -11.43 -19.55 16.48
N LYS A 478 -11.98 -19.58 17.70
CA LYS A 478 -12.99 -20.57 18.10
C LYS A 478 -14.16 -20.42 17.13
N ALA A 479 -14.45 -21.44 16.32
CA ALA A 479 -15.55 -21.39 15.38
C ALA A 479 -16.84 -21.03 16.13
N SER A 480 -17.39 -19.84 15.89
CA SER A 480 -18.79 -19.57 16.18
C SER A 480 -19.57 -20.50 15.27
N GLY A 481 -20.21 -21.53 15.84
CA GLY A 481 -20.85 -22.60 15.10
C GLY A 481 -21.87 -22.07 14.09
N GLN A 482 -21.44 -21.93 12.84
CA GLN A 482 -22.23 -21.83 11.62
C GLN A 482 -21.27 -21.95 10.44
N SER A 483 -20.79 -23.18 10.16
CA SER A 483 -20.15 -23.48 8.88
C SER A 483 -21.22 -23.98 7.91
N ALA A 484 -21.57 -23.18 6.90
CA ALA A 484 -22.17 -23.72 5.70
C ALA A 484 -21.01 -24.21 4.81
N SER A 485 -20.81 -25.52 4.76
CA SER A 485 -19.89 -26.15 3.82
C SER A 485 -20.42 -25.99 2.40
N LEU A 486 -19.63 -25.41 1.49
CA LEU A 486 -19.90 -25.50 0.06
C LEU A 486 -19.57 -26.93 -0.41
N PRO A 487 -20.46 -27.60 -1.19
CA PRO A 487 -20.15 -28.92 -1.73
C PRO A 487 -19.06 -28.82 -2.80
N ALA A 488 -18.11 -29.74 -2.70
CA ALA A 488 -17.09 -29.98 -3.71
C ALA A 488 -17.69 -30.61 -4.97
N ASP A 489 -17.10 -30.27 -6.11
CA ASP A 489 -17.22 -30.91 -7.42
C ASP A 489 -18.60 -30.93 -8.11
N ALA A 490 -18.80 -29.98 -9.03
CA ALA A 490 -19.64 -30.18 -10.19
C ALA A 490 -18.81 -29.97 -11.46
N LYS A 491 -18.47 -31.08 -12.12
CA LYS A 491 -17.95 -31.12 -13.50
C LYS A 491 -18.92 -30.34 -14.40
N LEU A 492 -18.44 -29.27 -15.04
CA LEU A 492 -19.19 -28.60 -16.11
C LEU A 492 -18.97 -29.37 -17.41
N SER A 493 -19.96 -30.18 -17.79
CA SER A 493 -20.14 -30.63 -19.17
C SER A 493 -20.85 -29.53 -19.95
N GLU A 494 -20.34 -29.24 -21.16
CA GLU A 494 -20.99 -28.40 -22.15
C GLU A 494 -22.45 -28.85 -22.41
N SER A 495 -23.40 -27.94 -22.33
CA SER A 495 -24.63 -28.06 -23.10
C SER A 495 -25.20 -26.67 -23.43
N SER A 496 -25.47 -26.49 -24.72
CA SER A 496 -26.14 -25.37 -25.36
C SER A 496 -27.61 -25.23 -24.92
N ALA A 497 -28.04 -24.05 -24.48
CA ALA A 497 -29.45 -23.67 -24.45
C ALA A 497 -29.65 -22.14 -24.59
N LYS A 498 -30.64 -21.78 -25.40
CA LYS A 498 -31.01 -20.44 -25.91
C LYS A 498 -31.55 -19.46 -24.85
N PRO A 499 -31.58 -18.13 -25.14
CA PRO A 499 -31.87 -17.09 -24.15
C PRO A 499 -33.38 -16.92 -23.88
N GLY A 500 -33.75 -16.76 -22.61
CA GLY A 500 -35.12 -16.52 -22.18
C GLY A 500 -35.21 -15.50 -21.03
N LYS A 501 -35.74 -14.33 -21.38
CA LYS A 501 -36.44 -13.31 -20.56
C LYS A 501 -35.76 -12.75 -19.29
N ILE A 502 -35.26 -11.52 -19.46
CA ILE A 502 -34.99 -10.53 -18.41
C ILE A 502 -36.32 -9.86 -17.99
N ILE A 503 -36.53 -9.70 -16.68
CA ILE A 503 -37.59 -8.85 -16.10
C ILE A 503 -36.93 -7.50 -15.75
N PRO A 504 -37.44 -6.35 -16.20
CA PRO A 504 -36.83 -5.05 -15.91
C PRO A 504 -37.32 -4.46 -14.59
N ALA A 505 -36.41 -3.78 -13.89
CA ALA A 505 -36.69 -2.95 -12.74
C ALA A 505 -37.41 -1.65 -13.15
N VAL A 506 -38.32 -1.20 -12.28
CA VAL A 506 -39.21 -0.06 -12.44
C VAL A 506 -38.43 1.26 -12.36
N ALA A 507 -38.53 2.08 -13.42
CA ALA A 507 -38.14 3.49 -13.43
C ALA A 507 -39.39 4.36 -13.23
N GLY A 508 -39.29 5.36 -12.35
CA GLY A 508 -40.32 6.35 -12.09
C GLY A 508 -40.34 7.46 -13.16
N ASP A 509 -41.56 7.87 -13.50
CA ASP A 509 -41.99 8.78 -14.56
C ASP A 509 -41.17 10.07 -14.76
N LYS A 510 -40.81 10.33 -16.02
CA LYS A 510 -41.03 11.63 -16.67
C LYS A 510 -41.42 11.39 -18.13
N GLY A 511 -42.56 11.94 -18.53
CA GLY A 511 -42.87 12.23 -19.93
C GLY A 511 -43.54 13.60 -20.03
N PRO A 512 -43.93 14.05 -21.25
CA PRO A 512 -43.40 13.67 -22.56
C PRO A 512 -43.13 14.91 -23.45
N LEU A 513 -42.52 14.71 -24.62
CA LEU A 513 -43.02 15.21 -25.92
C LEU A 513 -42.02 14.92 -27.06
N GLY A 514 -42.52 14.24 -28.11
CA GLY A 514 -42.34 14.75 -29.47
C GLY A 514 -41.32 14.07 -30.41
N MET A 515 -41.57 12.81 -30.76
CA MET A 515 -41.61 12.25 -32.14
C MET A 515 -40.77 12.86 -33.29
N VAL A 516 -40.03 11.99 -34.02
CA VAL A 516 -40.25 11.53 -35.42
C VAL A 516 -38.93 11.19 -36.14
N GLN A 517 -38.75 9.87 -36.37
CA GLN A 517 -38.35 9.12 -37.58
C GLN A 517 -37.18 9.53 -38.50
N ASP A 518 -36.26 8.54 -38.58
CA ASP A 518 -35.83 7.75 -39.74
C ASP A 518 -34.55 8.10 -40.54
N PRO A 519 -33.88 7.05 -41.08
CA PRO A 519 -32.43 6.98 -41.26
C PRO A 519 -32.00 6.95 -42.73
N VAL A 520 -30.72 7.23 -43.01
CA VAL A 520 -30.08 6.85 -44.29
C VAL A 520 -28.65 6.35 -44.04
N THR A 521 -28.35 5.32 -44.80
CA THR A 521 -27.26 4.33 -44.87
C THR A 521 -25.87 4.84 -45.28
N ASP A 522 -24.87 4.03 -44.88
CA ASP A 522 -23.57 3.67 -45.51
C ASP A 522 -23.01 4.53 -46.65
N LEU A 523 -21.70 4.80 -46.59
CA LEU A 523 -20.77 4.60 -47.73
C LEU A 523 -19.30 4.53 -47.25
N ASP A 524 -18.61 3.52 -47.77
CA ASP A 524 -17.18 3.19 -47.61
C ASP A 524 -16.24 4.05 -48.49
N ASN A 525 -14.96 4.04 -48.09
CA ASN A 525 -13.70 4.16 -48.86
C ASN A 525 -13.35 5.47 -49.63
N ALA A 526 -12.15 6.01 -49.36
CA ALA A 526 -11.06 6.19 -50.35
C ALA A 526 -9.80 6.91 -49.79
N ASP A 527 -8.66 6.48 -50.33
CA ASP A 527 -7.26 6.86 -50.12
C ASP A 527 -6.82 8.31 -50.48
N LEU A 528 -5.86 8.84 -49.68
CA LEU A 528 -4.59 9.59 -50.02
C LEU A 528 -4.64 10.88 -50.90
N PRO A 529 -3.56 11.73 -51.02
CA PRO A 529 -2.23 11.80 -50.36
C PRO A 529 -1.78 13.22 -49.88
N ALA A 530 -0.52 13.28 -49.43
CA ALA A 530 0.32 14.40 -48.99
C ALA A 530 0.57 15.56 -49.98
N ASP A 531 0.84 16.77 -49.45
CA ASP A 531 2.07 17.57 -49.65
C ASP A 531 1.89 19.04 -49.25
N ALA A 532 2.86 19.60 -48.51
CA ALA A 532 3.53 20.89 -48.79
C ALA A 532 4.16 21.53 -47.53
N LEU A 533 5.48 21.34 -47.40
CA LEU A 533 6.41 22.19 -46.65
C LEU A 533 6.76 23.44 -47.46
N ARG A 534 6.86 24.60 -46.78
CA ARG A 534 7.69 25.82 -47.01
C ARG A 534 6.87 27.07 -46.59
N SER A 535 7.40 28.15 -46.01
CA SER A 535 8.72 28.57 -45.52
C SER A 535 8.59 30.04 -45.10
N MET A 536 9.45 30.52 -44.17
CA MET A 536 9.84 31.93 -43.95
C MET A 536 8.77 32.86 -43.33
N SER A 537 9.04 33.91 -42.55
CA SER A 537 10.26 34.58 -42.10
C SER A 537 9.88 35.55 -40.96
N THR A 538 10.85 35.78 -40.09
CA THR A 538 11.04 36.90 -39.15
C THR A 538 10.43 38.27 -39.53
N SER A 539 9.93 39.03 -38.53
CA SER A 539 10.52 40.34 -38.14
C SER A 539 9.78 41.05 -36.98
N LYS A 540 10.56 41.38 -35.93
CA LYS A 540 10.67 42.68 -35.21
C LYS A 540 9.40 43.49 -34.87
N GLY A 541 9.23 43.78 -33.56
CA GLY A 541 8.48 44.93 -33.03
C GLY A 541 9.12 46.29 -33.39
N PRO A 542 8.58 47.43 -32.92
CA PRO A 542 8.94 47.90 -31.56
C PRO A 542 7.92 48.85 -30.84
N LYS A 543 8.10 48.98 -29.49
CA LYS A 543 8.04 50.20 -28.62
C LYS A 543 6.77 51.11 -28.66
N ARG A 544 6.25 51.76 -27.59
CA ARG A 544 6.77 52.24 -26.29
C ARG A 544 5.62 52.97 -25.52
N THR A 545 5.80 53.12 -24.18
CA THR A 545 5.39 54.25 -23.28
C THR A 545 3.89 54.51 -23.02
N ARG A 546 3.37 55.04 -21.89
CA ARG A 546 3.72 55.53 -20.51
C ARG A 546 2.33 55.95 -19.93
N LEU A 547 1.92 55.82 -18.66
CA LEU A 547 2.16 56.69 -17.48
C LEU A 547 0.85 56.83 -16.64
N MET A 548 1.00 57.09 -15.34
CA MET A 548 0.09 57.77 -14.36
C MET A 548 -1.02 56.97 -13.62
N ASP A 549 -0.69 56.57 -12.38
CA ASP A 549 -1.22 57.05 -11.09
C ASP A 549 -2.65 57.66 -10.99
N HIS A 550 -3.49 57.12 -10.09
CA HIS A 550 -4.08 57.87 -8.97
C HIS A 550 -4.96 57.00 -8.04
N SER A 551 -4.75 57.24 -6.74
CA SER A 551 -5.52 56.85 -5.55
C SER A 551 -7.02 57.21 -5.53
N HIS A 552 -7.83 56.48 -4.75
CA HIS A 552 -8.82 56.94 -3.73
C HIS A 552 -9.70 55.76 -3.25
N GLN A 553 -9.60 55.33 -1.99
CA GLN A 553 -10.51 55.60 -0.86
C GLN A 553 -11.95 55.07 -0.96
N ARG A 554 -12.35 54.34 0.10
CA ARG A 554 -13.63 53.64 0.38
C ARG A 554 -14.83 54.62 0.49
N PRO A 555 -16.08 54.10 0.60
CA PRO A 555 -16.60 53.87 1.95
C PRO A 555 -17.48 52.62 2.15
N VAL A 556 -17.70 52.38 3.44
CA VAL A 556 -18.42 51.31 4.14
C VAL A 556 -19.94 51.59 4.16
N HIS A 557 -20.78 50.54 4.11
CA HIS A 557 -22.04 50.53 4.86
C HIS A 557 -22.39 49.13 5.39
N SER A 558 -22.64 49.09 6.69
CA SER A 558 -23.14 48.01 7.52
C SER A 558 -24.67 48.00 7.59
N LEU A 559 -25.32 46.84 7.76
CA LEU A 559 -26.56 46.70 8.54
C LEU A 559 -26.75 45.26 9.07
N LYS A 560 -27.00 45.19 10.39
CA LYS A 560 -27.45 44.09 11.27
C LYS A 560 -28.92 43.70 10.94
N ALA A 561 -29.61 42.64 11.40
CA ALA A 561 -29.40 41.33 12.03
C ALA A 561 -30.80 40.63 12.13
N GLN A 562 -30.88 39.30 11.87
CA GLN A 562 -31.66 38.18 12.50
C GLN A 562 -33.14 38.31 13.02
N PRO A 563 -33.86 37.21 13.38
CA PRO A 563 -33.87 35.78 12.95
C PRO A 563 -35.29 35.12 12.84
N ALA A 564 -35.40 33.88 12.34
CA ALA A 564 -36.32 32.80 12.83
C ALA A 564 -36.26 31.48 12.00
N SER A 565 -35.93 30.36 12.68
CA SER A 565 -36.49 28.97 12.66
C SER A 565 -37.20 28.41 11.40
N ALA A 566 -37.10 27.14 10.96
CA ALA A 566 -36.59 25.88 11.51
C ALA A 566 -36.62 24.72 10.47
N VAL A 567 -35.76 23.69 10.68
CA VAL A 567 -35.86 22.24 10.34
C VAL A 567 -35.57 21.69 8.90
N LYS A 568 -34.41 21.00 8.83
CA LYS A 568 -33.96 19.76 8.14
C LYS A 568 -34.67 19.24 6.87
N ILE A 569 -33.88 18.88 5.83
CA ILE A 569 -33.36 17.53 5.48
C ILE A 569 -32.29 17.65 4.36
N ALA A 570 -31.37 16.68 4.32
CA ALA A 570 -30.05 16.63 3.70
C ALA A 570 -29.95 16.43 2.17
N GLY A 571 -28.75 16.70 1.63
CA GLY A 571 -28.28 16.11 0.37
C GLY A 571 -27.13 16.88 -0.30
N ALA A 572 -25.93 16.29 -0.26
CA ALA A 572 -24.78 16.55 -1.15
C ALA A 572 -24.16 17.97 -1.20
N ALA A 573 -23.17 18.22 -0.33
CA ALA A 573 -22.05 19.14 -0.58
C ALA A 573 -20.99 18.96 0.53
N ALA A 574 -20.08 17.99 0.36
CA ALA A 574 -18.93 17.83 1.25
C ALA A 574 -17.71 17.41 0.42
N ALA A 575 -17.10 18.38 -0.26
CA ALA A 575 -15.76 18.25 -0.84
C ALA A 575 -14.99 19.58 -0.94
N THR A 576 -15.62 20.74 -0.70
CA THR A 576 -14.95 22.06 -0.86
C THR A 576 -14.87 22.89 0.42
N ALA A 577 -15.13 22.30 1.59
CA ALA A 577 -15.10 23.01 2.87
C ALA A 577 -14.11 22.37 3.86
N ASN A 578 -12.82 22.23 3.50
CA ASN A 578 -11.82 21.79 4.48
C ASN A 578 -10.51 22.60 4.52
N THR A 579 -10.29 23.54 3.60
CA THR A 579 -9.17 24.50 3.71
C THR A 579 -9.39 25.55 4.80
N ALA A 580 -10.64 25.86 5.16
CA ALA A 580 -10.96 26.82 6.22
C ALA A 580 -10.87 26.22 7.64
N GLY A 581 -11.02 24.91 7.80
CA GLY A 581 -10.94 24.21 9.10
C GLY A 581 -9.50 24.14 9.63
N ILE A 582 -8.56 23.82 8.74
CA ILE A 582 -7.12 23.70 9.04
C ILE A 582 -6.53 25.05 9.47
N ARG A 583 -6.94 26.17 8.84
CA ARG A 583 -6.51 27.54 9.20
C ARG A 583 -6.90 27.97 10.63
N ARG A 584 -7.88 27.33 11.28
CA ARG A 584 -8.30 27.66 12.66
C ARG A 584 -7.58 26.87 13.74
N GLN A 585 -7.04 25.69 13.44
CA GLN A 585 -6.34 24.85 14.43
C GLN A 585 -4.87 25.25 14.62
N ALA A 586 -4.19 25.71 13.56
CA ALA A 586 -2.80 26.19 13.65
C ALA A 586 -2.64 27.45 14.53
N ARG A 587 -3.69 28.27 14.69
CA ARG A 587 -3.67 29.48 15.55
C ARG A 587 -3.81 29.20 17.06
N ARG A 588 -4.06 27.95 17.47
CA ARG A 588 -4.17 27.58 18.90
C ARG A 588 -2.88 27.04 19.53
N PHE A 589 -1.82 26.86 18.74
CA PHE A 589 -0.52 26.39 19.25
C PHE A 589 0.56 27.48 19.30
N VAL A 590 0.18 28.74 19.08
CA VAL A 590 1.01 29.92 19.41
C VAL A 590 0.20 30.83 20.34
N ALA A 591 0.07 30.40 21.59
CA ALA A 591 -0.31 31.23 22.75
C ALA A 591 0.19 30.56 24.03
#